data_AF-H2J259-F1
#
_entry.id   AF-H2J259-F1
#
_cell.length_a   1.000
_cell.length_b   1.000
_cell.length_c   1.000
_cell.angle_alpha   90.00
_cell.angle_beta   90.00
_cell.angle_gamma   90.00
#
_symmetry.space_group_name_H-M   'P 1'
#
loop_
_entity.id
_entity.type
_entity.pdbx_description
1 polymer ?
#
loop_
_entity_poly.entity_id
_entity_poly.type
_entity_poly.pdbx_seq_one_letter_code
_entity_poly.pdbx_strand_id
1 'polypeptide(L)'
;MEHIPLNETESLSEAYPVEQTTKKTSGFSLFVDLLSGACVPDNLWRDRMFRVKYAVRTLLHPLDTLKVLNKMAAETLWQEAFQVQTKLPSKIHKPYLYLGLHSAGRADALVDHYAFVKSLENARLRNTFLSATGNTITRFTGKDGEAFRVELGSIGKSEREGEANMFLYMEDTLLAALTFSIVQRPEGRTLIIGGFQGAHRSTAHEVIKQATKSCYGLFPKRLLLESLQRVAAGTGVQRILAVSDTGHVFRSLRYRHRKKNVFVASYNEFWDSISATPASSALYHVPLELPRKPMEEIASKKRSEYRKRYTLLDELHESTASLLNA
;
A
#
# COMPACT_ATOMS: atom_id res chain seq x y z
N MET A 1 -13.53 -19.55 -8.27
CA MET A 1 -13.56 -18.45 -9.25
C MET A 1 -12.25 -18.53 -9.95
N GLU A 2 -12.33 -19.17 -11.12
CA GLU A 2 -11.21 -19.46 -11.98
C GLU A 2 -10.37 -18.20 -12.26
N HIS A 3 -9.09 -18.48 -12.52
CA HIS A 3 -8.14 -17.57 -13.09
C HIS A 3 -8.67 -17.09 -14.46
N ILE A 4 -8.78 -15.77 -14.63
CA ILE A 4 -8.83 -15.17 -15.96
C ILE A 4 -7.38 -14.83 -16.34
N PRO A 5 -6.87 -15.33 -17.48
CA PRO A 5 -5.49 -15.18 -17.89
C PRO A 5 -5.16 -13.75 -18.36
N LEU A 6 -3.88 -13.39 -18.20
CA LEU A 6 -3.25 -12.19 -18.73
C LEU A 6 -3.01 -12.36 -20.24
N ASN A 7 -3.93 -11.83 -21.05
CA ASN A 7 -3.65 -11.10 -22.29
C ASN A 7 -4.97 -10.80 -22.99
N GLU A 8 -5.40 -9.55 -22.90
CA GLU A 8 -6.13 -8.88 -23.97
C GLU A 8 -6.05 -7.38 -23.66
N THR A 9 -5.15 -6.72 -24.38
CA THR A 9 -5.25 -5.30 -24.67
C THR A 9 -6.54 -5.07 -25.45
N GLU A 10 -7.57 -4.57 -24.78
CA GLU A 10 -8.62 -3.82 -25.44
C GLU A 10 -8.75 -2.43 -24.82
N SER A 11 -8.85 -1.50 -25.75
CA SER A 11 -8.68 -0.08 -25.66
C SER A 11 -9.96 0.63 -25.23
N LEU A 12 -9.76 1.81 -24.62
CA LEU A 12 -10.61 3.00 -24.67
C LEU A 12 -11.87 3.04 -23.78
N SER A 13 -11.70 3.80 -22.69
CA SER A 13 -12.55 4.92 -22.28
C SER A 13 -14.04 4.91 -22.67
N GLU A 14 -14.88 4.69 -21.67
CA GLU A 14 -16.04 5.56 -21.45
C GLU A 14 -16.00 6.06 -20.02
N ALA A 15 -15.52 7.29 -19.85
CA ALA A 15 -15.73 8.04 -18.63
C ALA A 15 -17.22 8.46 -18.62
N TYR A 16 -18.01 7.83 -17.76
CA TYR A 16 -19.36 8.30 -17.48
C TYR A 16 -19.25 9.62 -16.69
N PRO A 17 -19.77 10.75 -17.20
CA PRO A 17 -19.83 11.97 -16.41
C PRO A 17 -20.92 11.78 -15.36
N VAL A 18 -20.51 11.70 -14.09
CA VAL A 18 -21.44 11.88 -12.97
C VAL A 18 -21.73 13.38 -12.90
N GLU A 19 -22.92 13.79 -13.34
CA GLU A 19 -23.44 15.14 -13.09
C GLU A 19 -23.37 15.44 -11.59
N GLN A 20 -22.50 16.40 -11.22
CA GLN A 20 -22.38 16.89 -9.85
C GLN A 20 -23.52 17.88 -9.56
N THR A 21 -24.74 17.37 -9.36
CA THR A 21 -25.74 18.12 -8.60
C THR A 21 -25.33 18.14 -7.13
N THR A 22 -24.98 19.32 -6.61
CA THR A 22 -24.63 19.57 -5.21
C THR A 22 -25.85 19.46 -4.29
N LYS A 23 -26.44 18.27 -4.18
CA LYS A 23 -27.19 17.88 -2.98
C LYS A 23 -26.15 17.53 -1.92
N LYS A 24 -26.27 18.10 -0.71
CA LYS A 24 -25.51 17.62 0.45
C LYS A 24 -25.95 16.18 0.75
N THR A 25 -25.27 15.22 0.14
CA THR A 25 -25.54 13.80 0.33
C THR A 25 -25.03 13.41 1.72
N SER A 26 -25.89 12.82 2.54
CA SER A 26 -25.50 12.20 3.81
C SER A 26 -24.89 10.82 3.58
N GLY A 27 -24.13 10.29 4.54
CA GLY A 27 -23.66 8.90 4.47
C GLY A 27 -24.82 7.89 4.42
N PHE A 28 -25.97 8.22 5.00
CA PHE A 28 -27.17 7.39 4.91
C PHE A 28 -27.79 7.38 3.51
N SER A 29 -27.88 8.53 2.83
CA SER A 29 -28.33 8.57 1.44
C SER A 29 -27.36 7.80 0.53
N LEU A 30 -26.05 7.95 0.72
CA LEU A 30 -25.07 7.17 -0.02
C LEU A 30 -25.24 5.65 0.24
N PHE A 31 -25.52 5.24 1.48
CA PHE A 31 -25.84 3.85 1.79
C PHE A 31 -27.08 3.35 1.01
N VAL A 32 -28.15 4.15 0.97
CA VAL A 32 -29.38 3.81 0.22
C VAL A 32 -29.10 3.71 -1.27
N ASP A 33 -28.33 4.64 -1.84
CA ASP A 33 -27.97 4.64 -3.26
C ASP A 33 -27.14 3.42 -3.65
N LEU A 34 -26.19 3.02 -2.80
CA LEU A 34 -25.39 1.81 -2.98
C LEU A 34 -26.22 0.53 -2.86
N LEU A 35 -27.23 0.51 -1.98
CA LEU A 35 -28.09 -0.65 -1.76
C LEU A 35 -29.14 -0.82 -2.87
N SER A 36 -29.74 0.28 -3.32
CA SER A 36 -30.71 0.30 -4.41
C SER A 36 -30.07 0.02 -5.76
N GLY A 37 -28.77 0.29 -5.90
CA GLY A 37 -28.05 0.24 -7.17
C GLY A 37 -28.16 1.52 -7.98
N ALA A 38 -28.60 2.63 -7.36
CA ALA A 38 -28.52 3.97 -7.95
C ALA A 38 -27.07 4.46 -8.06
N CYS A 39 -26.20 4.03 -7.14
CA CYS A 39 -24.75 4.21 -7.22
C CYS A 39 -24.08 2.85 -7.49
N VAL A 40 -23.37 2.73 -8.62
CA VAL A 40 -22.70 1.49 -9.04
C VAL A 40 -21.21 1.76 -9.33
N PRO A 41 -20.35 1.75 -8.30
CA PRO A 41 -18.92 2.03 -8.43
C PRO A 41 -18.15 1.02 -9.30
N ASP A 42 -18.55 -0.25 -9.27
CA ASP A 42 -17.96 -1.31 -10.09
C ASP A 42 -18.95 -2.45 -10.37
N ASN A 43 -18.49 -3.46 -11.11
CA ASN A 43 -19.28 -4.64 -11.47
C ASN A 43 -19.76 -5.45 -10.25
N LEU A 44 -19.09 -5.39 -9.09
CA LEU A 44 -19.54 -6.08 -7.88
C LEU A 44 -20.82 -5.44 -7.33
N TRP A 45 -20.96 -4.12 -7.44
CA TRP A 45 -22.15 -3.41 -6.97
C TRP A 45 -23.39 -3.69 -7.84
N ARG A 46 -23.23 -4.23 -9.05
CA ARG A 46 -24.34 -4.74 -9.88
C ARG A 46 -24.92 -6.04 -9.34
N ASP A 47 -24.13 -6.85 -8.65
CA ASP A 47 -24.59 -8.11 -8.04
C ASP A 47 -25.50 -7.85 -6.84
N ARG A 48 -26.77 -8.27 -6.96
CA ARG A 48 -27.77 -8.17 -5.88
C ARG A 48 -27.32 -8.88 -4.61
N MET A 49 -26.69 -10.05 -4.72
CA MET A 49 -26.20 -10.81 -3.58
C MET A 49 -25.05 -10.09 -2.88
N PHE A 50 -24.20 -9.38 -3.62
CA PHE A 50 -23.19 -8.51 -3.04
C PHE A 50 -23.84 -7.38 -2.22
N ARG A 51 -24.85 -6.70 -2.76
CA ARG A 51 -25.57 -5.61 -2.06
C ARG A 51 -26.30 -6.11 -0.80
N VAL A 52 -26.93 -7.27 -0.85
CA VAL A 52 -27.55 -7.91 0.34
C VAL A 52 -26.49 -8.21 1.40
N LYS A 53 -25.35 -8.81 1.02
CA LYS A 53 -24.24 -9.07 1.95
C LYS A 53 -23.64 -7.79 2.52
N TYR A 54 -23.64 -6.70 1.75
CA TYR A 54 -23.23 -5.39 2.22
C TYR A 54 -24.20 -4.85 3.27
N ALA A 55 -25.51 -4.82 2.99
CA ALA A 55 -26.54 -4.38 3.95
C ALA A 55 -26.48 -5.13 5.27
N VAL A 56 -26.44 -6.47 5.24
CA VAL A 56 -26.35 -7.30 6.45
C VAL A 56 -25.11 -6.96 7.27
N ARG A 57 -23.96 -6.72 6.63
CA ARG A 57 -22.72 -6.36 7.33
C ARG A 57 -22.74 -4.93 7.86
N THR A 58 -23.41 -4.02 7.19
CA THR A 58 -23.67 -2.67 7.71
C THR A 58 -24.49 -2.74 8.99
N LEU A 59 -25.50 -3.63 9.08
CA LEU A 59 -26.28 -3.81 10.31
C LEU A 59 -25.45 -4.35 11.49
N LEU A 60 -24.36 -5.07 11.23
CA LEU A 60 -23.43 -5.52 12.28
C LEU A 60 -22.49 -4.41 12.77
N HIS A 61 -22.24 -3.40 11.95
CA HIS A 61 -21.30 -2.31 12.22
C HIS A 61 -21.86 -0.94 11.77
N PRO A 62 -23.05 -0.52 12.24
CA PRO A 62 -23.76 0.60 11.63
C PRO A 62 -23.06 1.94 11.86
N LEU A 63 -22.57 2.18 13.08
CA LEU A 63 -21.88 3.43 13.43
C LEU A 63 -20.56 3.57 12.68
N ASP A 64 -19.76 2.50 12.66
CA ASP A 64 -18.47 2.49 11.94
C ASP A 64 -18.67 2.67 10.43
N THR A 65 -19.72 2.05 9.87
CA THR A 65 -20.04 2.19 8.45
C THR A 65 -20.46 3.62 8.12
N LEU A 66 -21.40 4.18 8.89
CA LEU A 66 -21.86 5.55 8.68
C LEU A 66 -20.75 6.58 8.88
N LYS A 67 -19.80 6.35 9.80
CA LYS A 67 -18.60 7.19 9.95
C LYS A 67 -17.83 7.33 8.63
N VAL A 68 -17.57 6.21 7.95
CA VAL A 68 -16.86 6.20 6.66
C VAL A 68 -17.73 6.81 5.56
N LEU A 69 -19.01 6.42 5.46
CA LEU A 69 -19.89 6.92 4.41
C LEU A 69 -20.16 8.42 4.52
N ASN A 70 -20.23 8.97 5.73
CA ASN A 70 -20.37 10.42 5.92
C ASN A 70 -19.14 11.17 5.39
N LYS A 71 -17.93 10.62 5.56
CA LYS A 71 -16.72 11.19 4.97
C LYS A 71 -16.76 11.14 3.45
N MET A 72 -17.18 10.01 2.88
CA MET A 72 -17.34 9.83 1.43
C MET A 72 -18.36 10.77 0.82
N ALA A 73 -19.47 11.01 1.51
CA ALA A 73 -20.54 11.85 1.00
C ALA A 73 -20.21 13.35 1.13
N ALA A 74 -19.43 13.75 2.14
CA ALA A 74 -19.16 15.16 2.45
C ALA A 74 -17.84 15.71 1.89
N GLU A 75 -16.83 14.88 1.61
CA GLU A 75 -15.49 15.35 1.26
C GLU A 75 -15.05 14.93 -0.15
N THR A 76 -14.67 15.90 -1.00
CA THR A 76 -14.23 15.67 -2.39
C THR A 76 -13.07 14.68 -2.50
N LEU A 77 -12.10 14.75 -1.60
CA LEU A 77 -10.96 13.84 -1.58
C LEU A 77 -11.38 12.37 -1.38
N TRP A 78 -12.44 12.12 -0.61
CA TRP A 78 -12.98 10.77 -0.47
C TRP A 78 -13.77 10.33 -1.71
N GLN A 79 -14.41 11.26 -2.40
CA GLN A 79 -15.10 10.96 -3.66
C GLN A 79 -14.08 10.56 -4.73
N GLU A 80 -12.95 11.26 -4.82
CA GLU A 80 -11.80 10.90 -5.68
C GLU A 80 -11.24 9.52 -5.29
N ALA A 81 -10.95 9.31 -4.01
CA ALA A 81 -10.50 8.01 -3.51
C ALA A 81 -11.48 6.88 -3.84
N PHE A 82 -12.79 7.15 -3.83
CA PHE A 82 -13.82 6.16 -4.13
C PHE A 82 -13.88 5.76 -5.60
N GLN A 83 -13.58 6.68 -6.53
CA GLN A 83 -13.43 6.34 -7.95
C GLN A 83 -12.29 5.35 -8.19
N VAL A 84 -11.26 5.42 -7.35
CA VAL A 84 -10.06 4.58 -7.45
C VAL A 84 -10.23 3.27 -6.67
N GLN A 85 -10.85 3.35 -5.49
CA GLN A 85 -11.10 2.23 -4.58
C GLN A 85 -12.60 2.01 -4.36
N THR A 86 -13.21 1.34 -5.33
CA THR A 86 -14.66 1.07 -5.40
C THR A 86 -15.21 0.24 -4.23
N LYS A 87 -14.33 -0.42 -3.46
CA LYS A 87 -14.72 -1.25 -2.31
C LYS A 87 -14.67 -0.52 -0.96
N LEU A 88 -14.27 0.75 -0.92
CA LEU A 88 -14.21 1.58 0.29
C LEU A 88 -15.44 1.45 1.21
N PRO A 89 -16.69 1.52 0.71
CA PRO A 89 -17.88 1.42 1.56
C PRO A 89 -17.96 0.13 2.38
N SER A 90 -17.45 -0.97 1.83
CA SER A 90 -17.54 -2.31 2.43
C SER A 90 -16.26 -2.76 3.14
N LYS A 91 -15.22 -1.92 3.12
CA LYS A 91 -13.85 -2.28 3.48
C LYS A 91 -13.73 -2.67 4.96
N ILE A 92 -14.38 -1.91 5.84
CA ILE A 92 -14.38 -2.15 7.29
C ILE A 92 -15.04 -3.48 7.70
N HIS A 93 -15.90 -4.06 6.84
CA HIS A 93 -16.61 -5.31 7.14
C HIS A 93 -15.74 -6.58 6.94
N LYS A 94 -14.50 -6.41 6.51
CA LYS A 94 -13.54 -7.48 6.27
C LYS A 94 -12.23 -7.19 7.03
N PRO A 95 -11.43 -8.22 7.35
CA PRO A 95 -10.07 -8.01 7.82
C PRO A 95 -9.33 -7.06 6.87
N TYR A 96 -8.76 -6.00 7.45
CA TYR A 96 -8.09 -4.90 6.76
C TYR A 96 -6.89 -4.45 7.59
N LEU A 97 -5.80 -4.09 6.90
CA LEU A 97 -4.52 -3.61 7.41
C LEU A 97 -3.71 -4.64 8.20
N TYR A 98 -4.27 -5.17 9.29
CA TYR A 98 -3.69 -6.28 10.05
C TYR A 98 -4.76 -7.12 10.76
N LEU A 99 -4.43 -8.37 11.06
CA LEU A 99 -5.31 -9.30 11.75
C LEU A 99 -5.46 -8.88 13.22
N GLY A 100 -6.71 -8.79 13.68
CA GLY A 100 -7.05 -8.35 15.04
C GLY A 100 -7.56 -6.90 15.11
N LEU A 101 -7.37 -6.09 14.05
CA LEU A 101 -7.98 -4.76 13.99
C LEU A 101 -9.51 -4.88 13.90
N HIS A 102 -10.24 -4.32 14.87
CA HIS A 102 -11.71 -4.35 14.92
C HIS A 102 -12.35 -3.32 13.95
N SER A 103 -13.67 -3.38 13.75
CA SER A 103 -14.38 -2.53 12.77
C SER A 103 -14.16 -1.03 13.00
N ALA A 104 -14.29 -0.54 14.23
CA ALA A 104 -14.01 0.87 14.54
C ALA A 104 -12.56 1.26 14.22
N GLY A 105 -11.56 0.45 14.59
CA GLY A 105 -10.16 0.72 14.26
C GLY A 105 -9.87 0.66 12.75
N ARG A 106 -10.62 -0.15 11.99
CA ARG A 106 -10.56 -0.13 10.52
C ARG A 106 -11.13 1.17 9.96
N ALA A 107 -12.25 1.64 10.51
CA ALA A 107 -12.84 2.91 10.12
C ALA A 107 -11.90 4.08 10.46
N ASP A 108 -11.30 4.08 11.64
CA ASP A 108 -10.29 5.06 12.06
C ASP A 108 -9.10 5.05 11.11
N ALA A 109 -8.55 3.88 10.78
CA ALA A 109 -7.42 3.77 9.86
C ALA A 109 -7.73 4.30 8.45
N LEU A 110 -8.96 4.15 7.95
CA LEU A 110 -9.38 4.79 6.69
C LEU A 110 -9.46 6.31 6.87
N VAL A 111 -10.10 6.76 7.94
CA VAL A 111 -10.25 8.20 8.22
C VAL A 111 -8.92 8.91 8.34
N ASP A 112 -8.00 8.33 9.08
CA ASP A 112 -6.68 8.89 9.29
C ASP A 112 -5.85 8.90 8.01
N HIS A 113 -5.95 7.85 7.17
CA HIS A 113 -5.19 7.82 5.92
C HIS A 113 -5.65 8.91 4.97
N TYR A 114 -6.95 9.06 4.74
CA TYR A 114 -7.44 10.11 3.83
C TYR A 114 -7.31 11.51 4.45
N ALA A 115 -7.36 11.65 5.78
CA ALA A 115 -6.99 12.89 6.46
C ALA A 115 -5.50 13.22 6.25
N PHE A 116 -4.63 12.22 6.30
CA PHE A 116 -3.21 12.37 5.97
C PHE A 116 -3.02 12.84 4.53
N VAL A 117 -3.62 12.16 3.55
CA VAL A 117 -3.51 12.51 2.12
C VAL A 117 -4.02 13.94 1.88
N LYS A 118 -5.13 14.32 2.53
CA LYS A 118 -5.66 15.68 2.51
C LYS A 118 -4.70 16.71 3.11
N SER A 119 -3.94 16.34 4.15
CA SER A 119 -2.99 17.23 4.82
C SER A 119 -1.69 17.47 4.05
N LEU A 120 -1.44 16.72 2.97
CA LEU A 120 -0.26 16.92 2.14
C LEU A 120 -0.35 18.25 1.40
N GLU A 121 0.56 19.18 1.69
CA GLU A 121 0.65 20.48 1.04
C GLU A 121 1.00 20.32 -0.44
N ASN A 122 1.93 19.42 -0.75
CA ASN A 122 2.33 19.10 -2.12
C ASN A 122 1.17 18.41 -2.88
N ALA A 123 0.58 19.15 -3.83
CA ALA A 123 -0.53 18.67 -4.64
C ALA A 123 -0.16 17.49 -5.55
N ARG A 124 1.07 17.46 -6.08
CA ARG A 124 1.57 16.37 -6.91
C ARG A 124 1.67 15.07 -6.10
N LEU A 125 2.19 15.16 -4.88
CA LEU A 125 2.26 14.02 -3.97
C LEU A 125 0.86 13.55 -3.57
N ARG A 126 -0.05 14.48 -3.23
CA ARG A 126 -1.45 14.16 -2.93
C ARG A 126 -2.13 13.40 -4.08
N ASN A 127 -1.97 13.89 -5.31
CA ASN A 127 -2.52 13.22 -6.51
C ASN A 127 -1.86 11.85 -6.74
N THR A 128 -0.57 11.72 -6.41
CA THR A 128 0.14 10.43 -6.49
C THR A 128 -0.48 9.41 -5.54
N PHE A 129 -0.79 9.79 -4.30
CA PHE A 129 -1.50 8.90 -3.34
C PHE A 129 -2.89 8.48 -3.81
N LEU A 130 -3.54 9.27 -4.67
CA LEU A 130 -4.87 8.99 -5.23
C LEU A 130 -4.79 8.40 -6.65
N SER A 131 -3.60 8.08 -7.17
CA SER A 131 -3.44 7.61 -8.55
C SER A 131 -3.79 6.14 -8.70
N ALA A 132 -4.79 5.82 -9.54
CA ALA A 132 -5.20 4.44 -9.84
C ALA A 132 -4.14 3.64 -10.62
N THR A 133 -3.30 4.33 -11.40
CA THR A 133 -2.21 3.74 -12.21
C THR A 133 -0.85 3.86 -11.53
N GLY A 134 -0.76 4.67 -10.48
CA GLY A 134 0.49 5.05 -9.84
C GLY A 134 1.30 6.08 -10.62
N ASN A 135 2.27 6.68 -9.95
CA ASN A 135 3.24 7.60 -10.53
C ASN A 135 4.65 7.22 -10.07
N THR A 136 5.64 7.39 -10.94
CA THR A 136 7.04 7.20 -10.55
C THR A 136 7.47 8.28 -9.56
N ILE A 137 7.98 7.85 -8.41
CA ILE A 137 8.47 8.73 -7.34
C ILE A 137 10.00 8.76 -7.24
N THR A 138 10.67 7.75 -7.79
CA THR A 138 12.13 7.60 -7.69
C THR A 138 12.64 6.91 -8.95
N ARG A 139 13.80 7.34 -9.45
CA ARG A 139 14.56 6.67 -10.51
C ARG A 139 16.03 6.60 -10.11
N PHE A 140 16.66 5.46 -10.37
CA PHE A 140 18.09 5.28 -10.16
C PHE A 140 18.63 4.22 -11.11
N THR A 141 19.95 4.12 -11.22
CA THR A 141 20.62 3.23 -12.17
C THR A 141 21.45 2.19 -11.43
N GLY A 142 21.38 0.94 -11.90
CA GLY A 142 22.23 -0.15 -11.42
C GLY A 142 23.67 -0.01 -11.89
N LYS A 143 24.54 -0.86 -11.34
CA LYS A 143 25.98 -0.90 -11.65
C LYS A 143 26.28 -0.95 -13.15
N ASP A 144 25.53 -1.76 -13.91
CA ASP A 144 25.81 -2.04 -15.32
C ASP A 144 24.84 -1.26 -16.25
N GLY A 145 24.17 -0.22 -15.73
CA GLY A 145 23.30 0.68 -16.50
C GLY A 145 21.80 0.35 -16.44
N GLU A 146 21.40 -0.68 -15.69
CA GLU A 146 20.00 -1.09 -15.62
C GLU A 146 19.13 -0.02 -14.97
N ALA A 147 17.98 0.28 -15.58
CA ALA A 147 17.08 1.32 -15.08
C ALA A 147 16.14 0.78 -14.00
N PHE A 148 16.13 1.42 -12.84
CA PHE A 148 15.19 1.13 -11.77
C PHE A 148 14.21 2.29 -11.58
N ARG A 149 12.97 1.95 -11.22
CA ARG A 149 11.97 2.93 -10.82
C ARG A 149 11.15 2.45 -9.64
N VAL A 150 10.76 3.39 -8.80
CA VAL A 150 9.76 3.18 -7.75
C VAL A 150 8.50 3.93 -8.10
N GLU A 151 7.38 3.25 -8.07
CA GLU A 151 6.05 3.82 -8.29
C GLU A 151 5.26 3.85 -6.97
N LEU A 152 4.46 4.89 -6.76
CA LEU A 152 3.51 5.04 -5.66
C LEU A 152 2.12 5.30 -6.24
N GLY A 153 1.09 4.71 -5.66
CA GLY A 153 -0.30 4.91 -6.07
C GLY A 153 -1.31 4.26 -5.15
N SER A 154 -2.59 4.44 -5.46
CA SER A 154 -3.70 3.67 -4.91
C SER A 154 -4.13 2.64 -5.95
N ILE A 155 -3.23 1.68 -6.21
CA ILE A 155 -3.42 0.70 -7.28
C ILE A 155 -4.18 -0.47 -6.64
N GLY A 156 -5.47 -0.65 -6.96
CA GLY A 156 -6.43 -1.59 -6.33
C GLY A 156 -6.04 -3.09 -6.27
N LYS A 157 -4.78 -3.43 -6.53
CA LYS A 157 -4.11 -4.67 -6.17
C LYS A 157 -3.77 -4.62 -4.67
N SER A 158 -4.27 -5.58 -3.87
CA SER A 158 -4.06 -5.66 -2.41
C SER A 158 -4.85 -4.69 -1.51
N GLU A 159 -6.08 -4.34 -1.88
CA GLU A 159 -6.96 -3.45 -1.08
C GLU A 159 -7.11 -3.81 0.41
N ARG A 160 -6.86 -5.06 0.83
CA ARG A 160 -7.00 -5.44 2.25
C ARG A 160 -5.78 -5.14 3.09
N GLU A 161 -4.66 -4.84 2.46
CA GLU A 161 -3.36 -4.66 3.08
C GLU A 161 -3.05 -3.16 3.29
N GLY A 162 -3.86 -2.25 2.75
CA GLY A 162 -3.74 -0.81 2.97
C GLY A 162 -4.49 0.02 1.93
N GLU A 163 -4.17 1.31 1.88
CA GLU A 163 -4.74 2.31 0.97
C GLU A 163 -3.76 2.77 -0.12
N ALA A 164 -2.45 2.68 0.13
CA ALA A 164 -1.41 3.06 -0.79
C ALA A 164 -0.47 1.88 -1.09
N ASN A 165 0.06 1.85 -2.30
CA ASN A 165 0.93 0.80 -2.81
C ASN A 165 2.22 1.42 -3.34
N MET A 166 3.34 0.76 -3.09
CA MET A 166 4.60 1.05 -3.78
C MET A 166 5.16 -0.17 -4.49
N PHE A 167 5.74 0.06 -5.65
CA PHE A 167 6.26 -0.98 -6.53
C PHE A 167 7.68 -0.61 -6.98
N LEU A 168 8.62 -1.56 -6.86
CA LEU A 168 9.96 -1.43 -7.41
C LEU A 168 10.06 -2.24 -8.70
N TYR A 169 10.46 -1.58 -9.78
CA TYR A 169 10.72 -2.21 -11.06
C TYR A 169 12.19 -2.09 -11.44
N MET A 170 12.71 -3.11 -12.11
CA MET A 170 13.90 -3.03 -12.95
C MET A 170 13.42 -3.23 -14.38
N GLU A 171 13.63 -2.21 -15.22
CA GLU A 171 12.98 -2.12 -16.53
C GLU A 171 11.48 -2.37 -16.36
N ASP A 172 10.86 -3.34 -17.02
CA ASP A 172 9.44 -3.65 -16.87
C ASP A 172 9.13 -4.80 -15.91
N THR A 173 10.16 -5.33 -15.23
CA THR A 173 9.97 -6.43 -14.28
C THR A 173 9.69 -5.91 -12.87
N LEU A 174 8.54 -6.29 -12.32
CA LEU A 174 8.21 -6.02 -10.92
C LEU A 174 9.06 -6.89 -9.97
N LEU A 175 9.88 -6.25 -9.15
CA LEU A 175 10.83 -6.91 -8.25
C LEU A 175 10.37 -6.95 -6.79
N ALA A 176 9.58 -5.97 -6.35
CA ALA A 176 9.00 -5.92 -5.01
C ALA A 176 7.77 -5.03 -5.00
N ALA A 177 6.84 -5.35 -4.10
CA ALA A 177 5.61 -4.58 -3.89
C ALA A 177 5.30 -4.49 -2.40
N LEU A 178 4.92 -3.30 -1.92
CA LEU A 178 4.41 -3.11 -0.57
C LEU A 178 3.10 -2.34 -0.58
N THR A 179 2.28 -2.58 0.43
CA THR A 179 0.99 -1.92 0.62
C THR A 179 0.90 -1.42 2.06
N PHE A 180 0.48 -0.18 2.24
CA PHE A 180 0.47 0.48 3.54
C PHE A 180 -0.69 1.46 3.67
N SER A 181 -0.95 1.85 4.92
CA SER A 181 -1.80 2.99 5.27
C SER A 181 -1.09 3.85 6.29
N ILE A 182 -1.51 5.11 6.41
CA ILE A 182 -0.99 6.03 7.42
C ILE A 182 -2.12 6.29 8.39
N VAL A 183 -1.86 6.12 9.67
CA VAL A 183 -2.84 6.25 10.74
C VAL A 183 -2.34 7.22 11.81
N GLN A 184 -3.25 7.79 12.59
CA GLN A 184 -2.90 8.60 13.74
C GLN A 184 -2.90 7.71 14.99
N ARG A 185 -1.79 7.75 15.74
CA ARG A 185 -1.70 7.12 17.06
C ARG A 185 -1.33 8.15 18.13
N PRO A 186 -1.55 7.86 19.43
CA PRO A 186 -1.24 8.80 20.50
C PRO A 186 0.17 9.34 20.44
N GLU A 187 1.11 8.51 20.02
CA GLU A 187 2.50 8.86 19.99
C GLU A 187 2.99 9.31 18.60
N GLY A 188 2.09 9.50 17.63
CA GLY A 188 2.41 10.14 16.35
C GLY A 188 1.75 9.55 15.10
N ARG A 189 1.97 10.24 13.98
CA ARG A 189 1.62 9.73 12.64
C ARG A 189 2.40 8.44 12.38
N THR A 190 1.68 7.35 12.17
CA THR A 190 2.26 6.00 12.06
C THR A 190 1.92 5.39 10.71
N LEU A 191 2.94 4.95 9.98
CA LEU A 191 2.77 4.18 8.75
C LEU A 191 2.68 2.70 9.10
N ILE A 192 1.65 2.01 8.61
CA ILE A 192 1.45 0.58 8.82
C ILE A 192 1.54 -0.15 7.48
N ILE A 193 2.58 -0.98 7.33
CA ILE A 193 2.77 -1.88 6.20
C ILE A 193 1.91 -3.12 6.43
N GLY A 194 0.78 -3.24 5.72
CA GLY A 194 -0.11 -4.39 5.82
C GLY A 194 0.20 -5.52 4.83
N GLY A 195 1.09 -5.28 3.86
CA GLY A 195 1.54 -6.27 2.89
C GLY A 195 2.89 -5.92 2.29
N PHE A 196 3.74 -6.94 2.09
CA PHE A 196 5.10 -6.75 1.55
C PHE A 196 5.64 -8.01 0.88
N GLN A 197 5.71 -7.98 -0.43
CA GLN A 197 6.02 -9.12 -1.28
C GLN A 197 7.25 -8.83 -2.15
N GLY A 198 8.03 -9.86 -2.41
CA GLY A 198 9.07 -9.82 -3.45
C GLY A 198 8.48 -10.03 -4.84
N ALA A 199 9.34 -10.29 -5.81
CA ALA A 199 8.95 -10.60 -7.18
C ALA A 199 7.95 -11.77 -7.24
N HIS A 200 7.11 -11.78 -8.27
CA HIS A 200 6.16 -12.86 -8.48
C HIS A 200 6.88 -14.19 -8.68
N ARG A 201 6.24 -15.32 -8.33
CA ARG A 201 6.86 -16.66 -8.47
C ARG A 201 7.24 -17.03 -9.90
N SER A 202 6.58 -16.42 -10.88
CA SER A 202 6.89 -16.60 -12.31
C SER A 202 8.06 -15.74 -12.78
N THR A 203 8.50 -14.76 -11.99
CA THR A 203 9.68 -13.96 -12.32
C THR A 203 10.91 -14.87 -12.27
N ALA A 204 11.69 -14.87 -13.34
CA ALA A 204 12.89 -15.69 -13.43
C ALA A 204 13.87 -15.35 -12.29
N HIS A 205 14.40 -16.37 -11.64
CA HIS A 205 15.33 -16.19 -10.51
C HIS A 205 16.58 -15.41 -10.92
N GLU A 206 17.02 -15.57 -12.17
CA GLU A 206 18.17 -14.84 -12.71
C GLU A 206 17.94 -13.32 -12.77
N VAL A 207 16.71 -12.86 -13.00
CA VAL A 207 16.38 -11.43 -12.99
C VAL A 207 16.49 -10.86 -11.57
N ILE A 208 16.06 -11.60 -10.56
CA ILE A 208 16.18 -11.20 -9.15
C ILE A 208 17.65 -11.17 -8.72
N LYS A 209 18.44 -12.17 -9.15
CA LYS A 209 19.89 -12.21 -8.90
C LYS A 209 20.61 -11.05 -9.58
N GLN A 210 20.25 -10.77 -10.84
CA GLN A 210 20.78 -9.64 -11.59
C GLN A 210 20.48 -8.35 -10.85
N ALA A 211 19.21 -8.06 -10.55
CA ALA A 211 18.83 -6.86 -9.80
C ALA A 211 19.62 -6.69 -8.49
N THR A 212 19.77 -7.77 -7.72
CA THR A 212 20.56 -7.76 -6.48
C THR A 212 22.03 -7.44 -6.74
N LYS A 213 22.63 -8.01 -7.80
CA LYS A 213 24.02 -7.75 -8.19
C LYS A 213 24.21 -6.32 -8.69
N SER A 214 23.29 -5.83 -9.53
CA SER A 214 23.29 -4.47 -10.08
C SER A 214 23.14 -3.42 -8.97
N CYS A 215 22.49 -3.78 -7.86
CA CYS A 215 22.37 -2.94 -6.67
C CYS A 215 23.39 -3.26 -5.55
N TYR A 216 24.59 -3.73 -5.89
CA TYR A 216 25.69 -3.96 -4.93
C TYR A 216 25.31 -4.86 -3.75
N GLY A 217 24.55 -5.92 -4.03
CA GLY A 217 24.07 -6.90 -3.06
C GLY A 217 22.88 -6.43 -2.22
N LEU A 218 22.24 -5.29 -2.54
CA LEU A 218 20.98 -4.89 -1.94
C LEU A 218 19.82 -5.66 -2.60
N PHE A 219 19.08 -6.41 -1.79
CA PHE A 219 17.89 -7.10 -2.27
C PHE A 219 16.75 -6.10 -2.60
N PRO A 220 15.91 -6.37 -3.61
CA PRO A 220 14.85 -5.45 -4.04
C PRO A 220 13.90 -4.99 -2.93
N LYS A 221 13.53 -5.87 -1.98
CA LYS A 221 12.69 -5.48 -0.83
C LYS A 221 13.39 -4.42 0.02
N ARG A 222 14.70 -4.51 0.22
CA ARG A 222 15.44 -3.50 0.99
C ARG A 222 15.38 -2.13 0.33
N LEU A 223 15.60 -2.06 -0.99
CA LEU A 223 15.53 -0.80 -1.76
C LEU A 223 14.15 -0.16 -1.70
N LEU A 224 13.09 -0.96 -1.82
CA LEU A 224 11.72 -0.47 -1.74
C LEU A 224 11.37 0.05 -0.33
N LEU A 225 11.87 -0.61 0.72
CA LEU A 225 11.69 -0.14 2.10
C LEU A 225 12.43 1.19 2.35
N GLU A 226 13.66 1.33 1.85
CA GLU A 226 14.43 2.58 1.95
C GLU A 226 13.70 3.75 1.26
N SER A 227 13.08 3.48 0.11
CA SER A 227 12.23 4.45 -0.59
C SER A 227 11.02 4.85 0.24
N LEU A 228 10.33 3.87 0.85
CA LEU A 228 9.19 4.11 1.74
C LEU A 228 9.60 4.94 2.97
N GLN A 229 10.73 4.63 3.59
CA GLN A 229 11.28 5.37 4.72
C GLN A 229 11.58 6.82 4.35
N ARG A 230 12.07 7.07 3.13
CA ARG A 230 12.29 8.43 2.65
C ARG A 230 10.98 9.20 2.46
N VAL A 231 9.95 8.56 1.89
CA VAL A 231 8.59 9.13 1.82
C VAL A 231 8.04 9.40 3.22
N ALA A 232 8.21 8.47 4.16
CA ALA A 232 7.77 8.60 5.54
C ALA A 232 8.42 9.82 6.22
N ALA A 233 9.74 9.97 6.09
CA ALA A 233 10.50 11.08 6.64
C ALA A 233 10.02 12.44 6.09
N GLY A 234 9.87 12.55 4.77
CA GLY A 234 9.42 13.80 4.14
C GLY A 234 7.92 14.09 4.29
N THR A 235 7.14 13.18 4.88
CA THR A 235 5.70 13.36 5.15
C THR A 235 5.38 13.35 6.64
N GLY A 236 6.37 13.54 7.52
CA GLY A 236 6.15 13.68 8.95
C GLY A 236 5.66 12.41 9.65
N VAL A 237 5.89 11.24 9.06
CA VAL A 237 5.66 9.95 9.73
C VAL A 237 6.72 9.76 10.82
N GLN A 238 6.27 9.40 12.02
CA GLN A 238 7.11 9.27 13.21
C GLN A 238 7.33 7.80 13.63
N ARG A 239 6.56 6.86 13.08
CA ARG A 239 6.75 5.42 13.29
C ARG A 239 6.37 4.62 12.07
N ILE A 240 7.05 3.48 11.90
CA ILE A 240 6.66 2.45 10.94
C ILE A 240 6.35 1.18 11.71
N LEU A 241 5.16 0.63 11.47
CA LEU A 241 4.77 -0.71 11.88
C LEU A 241 4.63 -1.60 10.65
N ALA A 242 4.89 -2.89 10.80
CA ALA A 242 4.69 -3.84 9.71
C ALA A 242 4.04 -5.13 10.21
N VAL A 243 3.20 -5.75 9.39
CA VAL A 243 2.57 -7.02 9.75
C VAL A 243 3.61 -8.12 9.94
N SER A 244 3.44 -8.88 11.02
CA SER A 244 4.10 -10.16 11.20
C SER A 244 3.43 -11.24 10.33
N ASP A 245 4.07 -12.40 10.25
CA ASP A 245 3.51 -13.59 9.61
C ASP A 245 2.10 -13.93 10.12
N THR A 246 1.90 -13.83 11.44
CA THR A 246 0.62 -14.08 12.12
C THR A 246 -0.36 -12.91 12.03
N GLY A 247 0.13 -11.69 11.85
CA GLY A 247 -0.67 -10.48 11.70
C GLY A 247 -1.24 -10.26 10.31
N HIS A 248 -0.89 -11.08 9.32
CA HIS A 248 -1.37 -10.89 7.96
C HIS A 248 -2.88 -11.15 7.82
N VAL A 249 -3.61 -10.25 7.16
CA VAL A 249 -5.09 -10.32 7.03
C VAL A 249 -5.60 -11.62 6.39
N PHE A 250 -4.79 -12.25 5.53
CA PHE A 250 -5.12 -13.54 4.91
C PHE A 250 -5.01 -14.75 5.86
N ARG A 251 -4.45 -14.61 7.07
CA ARG A 251 -4.49 -15.66 8.11
C ARG A 251 -5.82 -15.74 8.87
N SER A 252 -6.76 -14.82 8.63
CA SER A 252 -8.10 -14.87 9.23
C SER A 252 -8.81 -16.21 8.94
N LEU A 253 -9.56 -16.72 9.92
CA LEU A 253 -10.40 -17.92 9.79
C LEU A 253 -11.31 -17.86 8.55
N ARG A 254 -11.76 -16.66 8.18
CA ARG A 254 -12.56 -16.38 6.98
C ARG A 254 -11.91 -16.89 5.68
N TYR A 255 -10.59 -17.00 5.63
CA TYR A 255 -9.83 -17.41 4.43
C TYR A 255 -9.17 -18.79 4.56
N ARG A 256 -9.30 -19.46 5.71
CA ARG A 256 -8.66 -20.75 6.01
C ARG A 256 -9.02 -21.85 5.00
N HIS A 257 -10.22 -21.80 4.43
CA HIS A 257 -10.69 -22.76 3.43
C HIS A 257 -10.31 -22.41 1.98
N ARG A 258 -9.80 -21.19 1.71
CA ARG A 258 -9.49 -20.72 0.34
C ARG A 258 -8.01 -20.77 -0.03
N LYS A 259 -7.08 -20.94 0.91
CA LYS A 259 -5.63 -20.85 0.63
C LYS A 259 -4.78 -21.74 1.54
N LYS A 260 -4.95 -23.07 1.49
CA LYS A 260 -4.04 -24.00 2.20
C LYS A 260 -2.59 -24.01 1.66
N ASN A 261 -2.35 -23.57 0.42
CA ASN A 261 -1.06 -23.77 -0.27
C ASN A 261 -0.33 -22.50 -0.77
N VAL A 262 -0.66 -21.29 -0.28
CA VAL A 262 -0.22 -20.03 -0.95
C VAL A 262 0.68 -19.12 -0.11
N PHE A 263 0.93 -19.41 1.16
CA PHE A 263 1.76 -18.54 2.01
C PHE A 263 3.23 -19.00 2.04
N VAL A 264 4.09 -18.32 1.29
CA VAL A 264 5.54 -18.64 1.17
C VAL A 264 6.44 -17.43 1.46
N ALA A 265 5.88 -16.29 1.86
CA ALA A 265 6.68 -15.15 2.32
C ALA A 265 6.74 -15.18 3.86
N SER A 266 7.93 -15.44 4.42
CA SER A 266 8.16 -15.14 5.84
C SER A 266 8.44 -13.64 5.96
N TYR A 267 7.46 -12.92 6.46
CA TYR A 267 7.58 -11.51 6.82
C TYR A 267 8.58 -11.34 7.95
N ASN A 268 8.49 -12.21 8.97
CA ASN A 268 9.31 -12.13 10.17
C ASN A 268 10.79 -12.23 9.84
N GLU A 269 11.20 -13.20 9.00
CA GLU A 269 12.60 -13.35 8.60
C GLU A 269 13.18 -12.07 7.97
N PHE A 270 12.40 -11.41 7.11
CA PHE A 270 12.82 -10.14 6.53
C PHE A 270 12.93 -9.04 7.59
N TRP A 271 11.94 -8.91 8.49
CA TRP A 271 11.95 -7.91 9.56
C TRP A 271 13.12 -8.10 10.52
N ASP A 272 13.37 -9.33 10.94
CA ASP A 272 14.48 -9.69 11.82
C ASP A 272 15.83 -9.36 11.14
N SER A 273 15.94 -9.59 9.82
CA SER A 273 17.17 -9.30 9.05
C SER A 273 17.55 -7.80 9.00
N ILE A 274 16.58 -6.91 9.21
CA ILE A 274 16.77 -5.45 9.22
C ILE A 274 16.72 -4.86 10.64
N SER A 275 16.83 -5.70 11.67
CA SER A 275 16.81 -5.30 13.07
C SER A 275 15.50 -4.61 13.50
N ALA A 276 14.38 -4.97 12.87
CA ALA A 276 13.06 -4.63 13.38
C ALA A 276 12.76 -5.44 14.66
N THR A 277 11.92 -4.91 15.54
CA THR A 277 11.57 -5.55 16.82
C THR A 277 10.08 -5.90 16.88
N PRO A 278 9.67 -7.01 17.52
CA PRO A 278 8.26 -7.31 17.68
C PRO A 278 7.54 -6.23 18.50
N ALA A 279 6.42 -5.70 17.97
CA ALA A 279 5.53 -4.77 18.67
C ALA A 279 4.36 -5.51 19.35
N SER A 280 3.91 -6.60 18.72
CA SER A 280 2.87 -7.50 19.22
C SER A 280 2.93 -8.82 18.45
N SER A 281 2.03 -9.76 18.73
CA SER A 281 1.88 -10.97 17.91
C SER A 281 1.52 -10.69 16.45
N ALA A 282 0.97 -9.51 16.12
CA ALA A 282 0.53 -9.15 14.78
C ALA A 282 1.45 -8.14 14.06
N LEU A 283 2.35 -7.46 14.78
CA LEU A 283 3.07 -6.30 14.26
C LEU A 283 4.53 -6.25 14.73
N TYR A 284 5.38 -5.70 13.89
CA TYR A 284 6.77 -5.32 14.15
C TYR A 284 6.92 -3.80 14.15
N HIS A 285 7.80 -3.28 15.00
CA HIS A 285 8.40 -1.95 14.87
C HIS A 285 9.53 -2.00 13.84
N VAL A 286 9.37 -1.24 12.76
CA VAL A 286 10.42 -1.05 11.76
C VAL A 286 11.13 0.27 12.04
N PRO A 287 12.47 0.32 12.06
CA PRO A 287 13.21 1.57 12.21
C PRO A 287 12.78 2.61 11.16
N LEU A 288 12.76 3.89 11.50
CA LEU A 288 12.51 4.97 10.52
C LEU A 288 13.64 5.08 9.50
N GLU A 289 14.87 4.80 9.95
CA GLU A 289 16.07 4.77 9.15
C GLU A 289 16.84 3.50 9.51
N LEU A 290 17.41 2.85 8.51
CA LEU A 290 18.11 1.60 8.71
C LEU A 290 19.59 1.88 8.92
N PRO A 291 20.20 1.30 9.97
CA PRO A 291 21.57 1.65 10.35
C PRO A 291 22.56 1.27 9.25
N ARG A 292 23.43 2.21 8.90
CA ARG A 292 24.61 1.97 8.05
C ARG A 292 25.77 1.55 8.95
N LYS A 293 26.44 0.47 8.57
CA LYS A 293 27.70 0.07 9.22
C LYS A 293 28.81 1.07 8.85
N PRO A 294 29.59 1.56 9.82
CA PRO A 294 30.74 2.41 9.54
C PRO A 294 31.79 1.64 8.72
N MET A 295 32.56 2.35 7.92
CA MET A 295 33.51 1.73 6.98
C MET A 295 34.61 0.96 7.71
N GLU A 296 34.94 1.39 8.91
CA GLU A 296 35.97 0.84 9.80
C GLU A 296 35.61 -0.58 10.22
N GLU A 297 34.33 -0.83 10.55
CA GLU A 297 33.79 -2.14 10.94
C GLU A 297 33.62 -3.10 9.75
N ILE A 298 33.66 -2.58 8.52
CA ILE A 298 33.56 -3.41 7.31
C ILE A 298 34.95 -3.93 6.94
N ALA A 299 35.07 -5.24 6.73
CA ALA A 299 36.31 -5.86 6.28
C ALA A 299 36.84 -5.18 5.01
N SER A 300 38.15 -4.87 4.97
CA SER A 300 38.79 -4.07 3.91
C SER A 300 38.38 -4.47 2.49
N LYS A 301 38.36 -5.78 2.19
CA LYS A 301 37.96 -6.35 0.89
C LYS A 301 36.52 -6.05 0.45
N LYS A 302 35.62 -5.71 1.39
CA LYS A 302 34.20 -5.37 1.12
C LYS A 302 33.92 -3.86 1.14
N ARG A 303 34.86 -3.02 1.59
CA ARG A 303 34.64 -1.58 1.77
C ARG A 303 34.27 -0.88 0.46
N SER A 304 34.90 -1.23 -0.66
CA SER A 304 34.57 -0.64 -1.97
C SER A 304 33.12 -0.90 -2.37
N GLU A 305 32.64 -2.14 -2.21
CA GLU A 305 31.26 -2.52 -2.51
C GLU A 305 30.26 -1.79 -1.59
N TYR A 306 30.56 -1.71 -0.30
CA TYR A 306 29.71 -0.99 0.66
C TYR A 306 29.65 0.52 0.41
N ARG A 307 30.73 1.15 -0.07
CA ARG A 307 30.68 2.56 -0.50
C ARG A 307 29.71 2.75 -1.65
N LYS A 308 29.82 1.92 -2.70
CA LYS A 308 28.90 1.97 -3.85
C LYS A 308 27.45 1.70 -3.45
N ARG A 309 27.24 0.77 -2.52
CA ARG A 309 25.94 0.51 -1.91
C ARG A 309 25.35 1.76 -1.26
N TYR A 310 26.13 2.47 -0.45
CA TYR A 310 25.65 3.68 0.22
C TYR A 310 25.42 4.83 -0.75
N THR A 311 26.30 5.02 -1.75
CA THR A 311 26.07 5.97 -2.84
C THR A 311 24.74 5.70 -3.56
N LEU A 312 24.45 4.44 -3.89
CA LEU A 312 23.17 4.06 -4.52
C LEU A 312 21.96 4.39 -3.63
N LEU A 313 22.08 4.18 -2.31
CA LEU A 313 21.01 4.53 -1.36
C LEU A 313 20.84 6.05 -1.25
N ASP A 314 21.93 6.81 -1.29
CA ASP A 314 21.91 8.27 -1.28
C ASP A 314 21.23 8.81 -2.55
N GLU A 315 21.59 8.30 -3.73
CA GLU A 315 20.93 8.63 -5.00
C GLU A 315 19.42 8.32 -4.97
N LEU A 316 19.05 7.16 -4.41
CA LEU A 316 17.66 6.76 -4.22
C LEU A 316 16.92 7.76 -3.29
N HIS A 317 17.54 8.14 -2.17
CA HIS A 317 16.95 9.06 -1.20
C HIS A 317 16.82 10.48 -1.76
N GLU A 318 17.81 10.96 -2.52
CA GLU A 318 17.79 12.26 -3.20
C GLU A 318 16.72 12.31 -4.30
N SER A 319 16.66 11.29 -5.16
CA SER A 319 15.66 11.19 -6.21
C SER A 319 14.23 11.20 -5.63
N THR A 320 14.01 10.47 -4.53
CA THR A 320 12.72 10.46 -3.83
C THR A 320 12.41 11.84 -3.21
N ALA A 321 13.40 12.48 -2.59
CA ALA A 321 13.22 13.80 -1.96
C ALA A 321 12.89 14.90 -2.97
N SER A 322 13.45 14.82 -4.18
CA SER A 322 13.15 15.78 -5.25
C SER A 322 11.66 15.84 -5.58
N LEU A 323 10.96 14.69 -5.58
CA LEU A 323 9.50 14.68 -5.76
C LEU A 323 8.77 15.34 -4.60
N LEU A 324 9.19 15.08 -3.36
CA LEU A 324 8.50 15.60 -2.17
C LEU A 324 8.59 17.13 -2.09
N ASN A 325 9.66 17.71 -2.63
CA ASN A 325 9.93 19.14 -2.63
C ASN A 325 9.46 19.89 -3.89
N ALA A 326 8.98 19.18 -4.92
CA ALA A 326 8.55 19.74 -6.20
C ALA A 326 7.04 20.02 -6.25
#